data_AF-A0A839QG95-F1
#
_entry.id   AF-A0A839QG95-F1
#
_cell.length_a   1.000
_cell.length_b   1.000
_cell.length_c   1.000
_cell.angle_alpha   90.00
_cell.angle_beta   90.00
_cell.angle_gamma   90.00
#
_symmetry.space_group_name_H-M   'P 1'
#
loop_
_entity.id
_entity.type
_entity.pdbx_description
1 polymer ?
#
loop_
_entity_poly.entity_id
_entity_poly.type
_entity_poly.pdbx_seq_one_letter_code
_entity_poly.pdbx_strand_id
1 'polypeptide(L)'
;MRDSVVFAQVKSLQNRKRSALVSPAALEIHVRAVADRKGAAYPAFVPDDRLDAIAPGPVTTMAALELCMAGMWYRASNGYVVADLDLIEHFARPVGRRWVRAIGRFLREYLSPV
;
A
#
# COMPACT_ATOMS: atom_id res chain seq x y z
N MET A 1 -8.36 -4.17 11.78
CA MET A 1 -7.38 -5.28 11.87
C MET A 1 -6.84 -5.32 13.29
N ARG A 2 -6.48 -6.49 13.84
CA ARG A 2 -5.86 -6.55 15.18
C ARG A 2 -4.40 -6.09 15.11
N ASP A 3 -3.92 -5.35 16.10
CA ASP A 3 -2.56 -4.79 16.10
C ASP A 3 -1.47 -5.87 16.10
N SER A 4 -1.72 -7.05 16.68
CA SER A 4 -0.78 -8.18 16.62
C SER A 4 -0.53 -8.67 15.19
N VAL A 5 -1.55 -8.62 14.33
CA VAL A 5 -1.43 -8.98 12.91
C VAL A 5 -0.64 -7.91 12.17
N VAL A 6 -0.92 -6.63 12.47
CA VAL A 6 -0.18 -5.51 11.89
C VAL A 6 1.29 -5.59 12.26
N PHE A 7 1.61 -5.81 13.54
CA PHE A 7 2.97 -5.97 14.03
C PHE A 7 3.72 -7.11 13.32
N ALA A 8 3.09 -8.28 13.17
CA ALA A 8 3.70 -9.42 12.47
C ALA A 8 4.01 -9.09 10.99
N GLN A 9 3.11 -8.37 10.31
CA GLN A 9 3.32 -7.94 8.93
C GLN A 9 4.43 -6.89 8.83
N VAL A 10 4.48 -5.91 9.73
CA VAL A 10 5.57 -4.93 9.80
C VAL A 10 6.91 -5.65 9.95
N LYS A 11 7.01 -6.64 10.85
CA LYS A 11 8.24 -7.43 11.00
C LYS A 11 8.62 -8.22 9.75
N SER A 12 7.64 -8.81 9.07
CA SER A 12 7.86 -9.49 7.79
C SER A 12 8.40 -8.53 6.72
N LEU A 13 7.84 -7.32 6.63
CA LEU A 13 8.26 -6.29 5.68
C LEU A 13 9.66 -5.75 5.98
N GLN A 14 10.02 -5.54 7.26
CA GLN A 14 11.36 -5.08 7.64
C GLN A 14 12.47 -6.02 7.16
N ASN A 15 12.18 -7.32 7.04
CA ASN A 15 13.13 -8.32 6.57
C ASN A 15 13.29 -8.34 5.03
N ARG A 16 12.49 -7.58 4.28
CA ARG A 16 12.62 -7.47 2.81
C ARG A 16 13.58 -6.34 2.47
N LYS A 17 14.50 -6.57 1.53
CA LYS A 17 15.48 -5.56 1.06
C LYS A 17 14.85 -4.21 0.69
N ARG A 18 13.68 -4.22 0.05
CA ARG A 18 13.00 -3.02 -0.45
C ARG A 18 12.43 -2.12 0.67
N SER A 19 12.05 -2.70 1.79
CA SER A 19 11.39 -2.02 2.91
C SER A 19 12.26 -1.98 4.18
N ALA A 20 13.49 -2.46 4.12
CA ALA A 20 14.39 -2.53 5.27
C ALA A 20 14.72 -1.16 5.88
N LEU A 21 14.70 -0.09 5.07
CA LEU A 21 14.98 1.28 5.50
C LEU A 21 13.72 2.12 5.76
N VAL A 22 12.53 1.53 5.58
CA VAL A 22 11.26 2.22 5.83
C VAL A 22 10.95 2.18 7.33
N SER A 23 10.48 3.29 7.90
CA SER A 23 10.19 3.34 9.33
C SER A 23 9.07 2.35 9.71
N PRO A 24 9.07 1.84 10.96
CA PRO A 24 7.98 0.99 11.44
C PRO A 24 6.61 1.65 11.30
N ALA A 25 6.52 2.97 11.54
CA ALA A 25 5.30 3.75 11.40
C ALA A 25 4.80 3.79 9.95
N ALA A 26 5.70 4.00 8.99
CA ALA A 26 5.33 3.97 7.58
C ALA A 26 4.91 2.56 7.11
N LEU A 27 5.57 1.51 7.59
CA LEU A 27 5.15 0.13 7.32
C LEU A 27 3.80 -0.22 7.95
N GLU A 28 3.49 0.33 9.12
CA GLU A 28 2.19 0.19 9.78
C GLU A 28 1.08 0.85 8.95
N ILE A 29 1.30 2.08 8.47
CA ILE A 29 0.39 2.76 7.53
C ILE A 29 0.24 1.93 6.25
N HIS A 30 1.33 1.40 5.71
CA HIS A 30 1.29 0.58 4.51
C HIS A 30 0.40 -0.66 4.68
N VAL A 31 0.57 -1.41 5.77
CA VAL A 31 -0.23 -2.61 6.07
C VAL A 31 -1.70 -2.24 6.27
N ARG A 32 -2.00 -1.20 7.05
CA ARG A 32 -3.38 -0.78 7.31
C ARG A 32 -4.07 -0.27 6.05
N ALA A 33 -3.37 0.47 5.20
CA ALA A 33 -3.90 0.96 3.94
C ALA A 33 -4.26 -0.20 3.01
N VAL A 34 -3.35 -1.15 2.79
CA VAL A 34 -3.63 -2.33 1.95
C VAL A 34 -4.78 -3.17 2.51
N ALA A 35 -4.84 -3.31 3.84
CA ALA A 35 -5.91 -4.03 4.50
C ALA A 35 -7.29 -3.36 4.36
N ASP A 36 -7.37 -2.03 4.46
CA ASP A 36 -8.60 -1.26 4.25
C ASP A 36 -9.16 -1.45 2.84
N ARG A 37 -8.27 -1.65 1.85
CA ARG A 37 -8.66 -1.87 0.46
C ARG A 37 -9.10 -3.30 0.14
N LYS A 38 -9.17 -4.21 1.13
CA LYS A 38 -9.62 -5.58 0.92
C LYS A 38 -11.04 -5.60 0.33
N GLY A 39 -11.19 -6.26 -0.83
CA GLY A 39 -12.48 -6.37 -1.54
C GLY A 39 -12.83 -5.18 -2.43
N ALA A 40 -12.00 -4.14 -2.48
CA ALA A 40 -12.16 -3.05 -3.46
C ALA A 40 -11.89 -3.56 -4.88
N ALA A 41 -12.52 -2.94 -5.88
CA ALA A 41 -12.27 -3.24 -7.29
C ALA A 41 -10.80 -3.00 -7.69
N TYR A 42 -10.17 -2.00 -7.06
CA TYR A 42 -8.77 -1.62 -7.27
C TYR A 42 -8.04 -1.58 -5.92
N PRO A 43 -7.58 -2.73 -5.40
CA PRO A 43 -7.01 -2.81 -4.05
C PRO A 43 -5.59 -2.24 -3.94
N ALA A 44 -4.91 -2.00 -5.07
CA ALA A 44 -3.64 -1.27 -5.09
C ALA A 44 -3.82 0.25 -4.96
N PHE A 45 -5.03 0.79 -5.18
CA PHE A 45 -5.26 2.22 -5.12
C PHE A 45 -5.81 2.63 -3.75
N VAL A 46 -5.11 3.56 -3.10
CA VAL A 46 -5.46 4.14 -1.80
C VAL A 46 -5.82 5.62 -2.03
N PRO A 47 -7.12 5.98 -2.00
CA PRO A 47 -7.57 7.37 -2.02
C PRO A 47 -7.01 8.19 -0.84
N ASP A 48 -6.81 9.50 -1.02
CA ASP A 48 -6.32 10.38 0.05
C ASP A 48 -7.26 10.42 1.26
N ASP A 49 -8.58 10.50 1.03
CA ASP A 49 -9.59 10.50 2.09
C ASP A 49 -9.58 9.18 2.89
N ARG A 50 -9.29 8.07 2.23
CA ARG A 50 -9.12 6.77 2.89
C ARG A 50 -7.82 6.68 3.66
N LEU A 51 -6.76 7.31 3.18
CA LEU A 51 -5.49 7.38 3.90
C LEU A 51 -5.64 8.22 5.18
N ASP A 52 -6.30 9.36 5.12
CA ASP A 52 -6.55 10.24 6.27
C ASP A 52 -7.45 9.60 7.34
N ALA A 53 -8.28 8.63 6.95
CA ALA A 53 -9.06 7.84 7.89
C ALA A 53 -8.21 6.83 8.71
N ILE A 54 -6.97 6.56 8.30
CA ILE A 54 -6.09 5.58 8.99
C ILE A 54 -5.35 6.23 10.15
N ALA A 55 -4.85 7.45 9.97
CA ALA A 55 -4.07 8.18 10.95
C ALA A 55 -4.11 9.69 10.65
N PRO A 56 -3.72 10.55 11.61
CA PRO A 56 -3.67 12.00 11.38
C PRO A 56 -2.81 12.37 10.16
N GLY A 57 -3.27 13.36 9.39
CA GLY A 57 -2.63 13.83 8.15
C GLY A 57 -1.09 13.99 8.19
N PRO A 58 -0.49 14.58 9.25
CA PRO A 58 0.96 14.68 9.34
C PRO A 58 1.68 13.32 9.38
N VAL A 59 1.07 12.32 10.02
CA VAL A 59 1.61 10.95 10.11
C VAL A 59 1.50 10.25 8.76
N THR A 60 0.34 10.34 8.11
CA THR A 60 0.09 9.71 6.81
C THR A 60 0.92 10.35 5.70
N THR A 61 1.14 11.67 5.75
CA THR A 61 1.99 12.41 4.81
C THR A 61 3.43 11.93 4.88
N MET A 62 4.03 11.88 6.08
CA MET A 62 5.41 11.41 6.24
C MET A 62 5.57 9.94 5.85
N ALA A 63 4.61 9.10 6.23
CA ALA A 63 4.59 7.69 5.83
C ALA A 63 4.51 7.52 4.31
N ALA A 64 3.63 8.27 3.64
CA ALA A 64 3.49 8.21 2.19
C ALA A 64 4.77 8.64 1.47
N LEU A 65 5.46 9.68 1.96
CA LEU A 65 6.75 10.11 1.42
C LEU A 65 7.81 9.01 1.55
N GLU A 66 7.96 8.40 2.73
CA GLU A 66 8.90 7.29 2.95
C GLU A 66 8.63 6.12 2.00
N LEU A 67 7.35 5.73 1.87
CA LEU A 67 6.93 4.65 0.99
C LEU A 67 7.15 4.97 -0.49
N CYS A 68 7.02 6.24 -0.89
CA CYS A 68 7.34 6.69 -2.23
C CYS A 68 8.85 6.64 -2.51
N MET A 69 9.68 7.10 -1.56
CA MET A 69 11.14 7.02 -1.68
C MET A 69 11.65 5.57 -1.74
N ALA A 70 10.97 4.65 -1.06
CA ALA A 70 11.24 3.21 -1.15
C ALA A 70 10.70 2.55 -2.43
N GLY A 71 10.02 3.30 -3.30
CA GLY A 71 9.37 2.78 -4.52
C GLY A 71 8.26 1.76 -4.24
N MET A 72 7.70 1.80 -3.03
CA MET A 72 6.57 0.96 -2.62
C MET A 72 5.25 1.62 -2.97
N TRP A 73 5.20 2.95 -2.96
CA TRP A 73 4.02 3.75 -3.30
C TRP A 73 4.38 4.73 -4.41
N TYR A 74 3.36 5.16 -5.15
CA TYR A 74 3.47 6.18 -6.18
C TYR A 74 2.31 7.15 -6.05
N ARG A 75 2.59 8.45 -6.14
CA ARG A 75 1.54 9.48 -6.10
C ARG A 75 0.66 9.38 -7.35
N ALA A 76 -0.65 9.47 -7.15
CA ALA A 76 -1.65 9.68 -8.19
C ALA A 76 -2.42 10.98 -7.93
N SER A 77 -3.29 11.39 -8.85
CA SER A 77 -4.02 12.67 -8.78
C SER A 77 -4.82 12.88 -7.48
N ASN A 78 -5.37 11.82 -6.89
CA ASN A 78 -6.23 11.85 -5.70
C ASN A 78 -5.93 10.72 -4.70
N GLY A 79 -4.68 10.27 -4.66
CA GLY A 79 -4.30 9.16 -3.79
C GLY A 79 -2.93 8.60 -4.13
N TYR A 80 -2.75 7.32 -3.82
CA TYR A 80 -1.51 6.59 -4.04
C TYR A 80 -1.77 5.23 -4.65
N VAL A 81 -0.82 4.79 -5.47
CA VAL A 81 -0.78 3.43 -6.00
C VAL A 81 0.29 2.64 -5.28
N VAL A 82 -0.11 1.52 -4.70
CA VAL A 82 0.74 0.59 -3.97
C VAL A 82 1.35 -0.43 -4.95
N ALA A 83 2.67 -0.55 -4.93
CA ALA A 83 3.45 -1.48 -5.75
C ALA A 83 3.93 -2.73 -4.99
N ASP A 84 3.59 -2.88 -3.70
CA ASP A 84 3.76 -4.14 -2.97
C ASP A 84 2.65 -5.13 -3.34
N LEU A 85 2.78 -5.74 -4.52
CA LEU A 85 1.79 -6.70 -5.04
C LEU A 85 1.67 -7.95 -4.14
N ASP A 86 2.74 -8.36 -3.48
CA ASP A 86 2.75 -9.52 -2.59
C ASP A 86 1.87 -9.28 -1.37
N LEU A 87 1.96 -8.09 -0.77
CA LEU A 87 1.12 -7.71 0.37
C LEU A 87 -0.35 -7.57 -0.04
N ILE A 88 -0.62 -6.98 -1.20
CA ILE A 88 -1.99 -6.85 -1.70
C ILE A 88 -2.58 -8.24 -1.99
N GLU A 89 -1.82 -9.14 -2.63
CA GLU A 89 -2.26 -10.52 -2.87
C GLU A 89 -2.54 -11.26 -1.57
N HIS A 90 -1.68 -11.10 -0.55
CA HIS A 90 -1.87 -11.70 0.76
C HIS A 90 -3.24 -11.33 1.37
N PHE A 91 -3.65 -10.07 1.26
CA PHE A 91 -4.94 -9.60 1.78
C PHE A 91 -6.14 -9.90 0.87
N ALA A 92 -5.92 -10.10 -0.42
CA ALA A 92 -6.97 -10.31 -1.42
C ALA A 92 -7.52 -11.75 -1.52
N ARG A 93 -7.00 -12.72 -0.76
CA ARG A 93 -7.34 -14.16 -0.85
C ARG A 93 -8.78 -14.55 -0.40
N PRO A 94 -9.82 -14.00 -1.01
CA PRO A 94 -10.75 -14.89 -1.71
C PRO A 94 -11.12 -14.48 -3.15
N VAL A 95 -10.64 -13.37 -3.68
CA VAL A 95 -11.06 -12.86 -5.00
C VAL A 95 -9.93 -13.01 -6.03
N GLY A 96 -10.10 -13.92 -6.98
CA GLY A 96 -9.05 -14.54 -7.79
C GLY A 96 -8.23 -13.65 -8.73
N ARG A 97 -7.20 -14.25 -9.35
CA ARG A 97 -6.10 -13.66 -10.17
C ARG A 97 -6.46 -12.63 -11.26
N ARG A 98 -7.73 -12.34 -11.53
CA ARG A 98 -8.20 -11.43 -12.59
C ARG A 98 -7.90 -9.95 -12.29
N TRP A 99 -7.93 -9.53 -11.03
CA TRP A 99 -7.65 -8.14 -10.64
C TRP A 99 -6.16 -7.77 -10.70
N VAL A 100 -5.25 -8.74 -10.50
CA VAL A 100 -3.79 -8.54 -10.63
C VAL A 100 -3.43 -8.05 -12.05
N ARG A 101 -4.09 -8.58 -13.07
CA ARG A 101 -3.92 -8.11 -14.46
C ARG A 101 -4.48 -6.71 -14.68
N ALA A 102 -5.59 -6.37 -14.02
CA ALA A 102 -6.16 -5.03 -14.08
C ALA A 102 -5.24 -3.99 -13.41
N ILE A 103 -4.60 -4.35 -12.29
CA ILE A 103 -3.58 -3.51 -11.63
C ILE A 103 -2.33 -3.36 -12.48
N GLY A 104 -1.82 -4.45 -13.06
CA GLY A 104 -0.67 -4.36 -13.97
C GLY A 104 -0.93 -3.41 -15.14
N ARG A 105 -2.16 -3.41 -15.68
CA ARG A 105 -2.59 -2.45 -16.69
C ARG A 105 -2.69 -1.03 -16.12
N PHE A 106 -3.33 -0.86 -14.98
CA PHE A 106 -3.50 0.45 -14.33
C PHE A 106 -2.16 1.10 -13.97
N LEU A 107 -1.23 0.34 -13.38
CA LEU A 107 0.14 0.78 -13.10
C LEU A 107 0.83 1.25 -14.38
N ARG A 108 0.68 0.53 -15.48
CA ARG A 108 1.26 0.91 -16.78
C ARG A 108 0.66 2.20 -17.34
N GLU A 109 -0.64 2.40 -17.12
CA GLU A 109 -1.41 3.49 -17.69
C GLU A 109 -1.26 4.79 -16.88
N TYR A 110 -1.10 4.70 -15.55
CA TYR A 110 -0.97 5.85 -14.65
C TYR A 110 0.46 6.16 -14.19
N LEU A 111 1.44 5.27 -14.42
CA LEU A 111 2.87 5.51 -14.16
C LEU A 111 3.70 5.66 -15.44
N SER A 112 3.09 5.66 -16.64
CA SER A 112 3.81 6.05 -17.84
C SER A 112 4.10 7.55 -17.79
N PRO A 113 5.37 7.98 -17.88
CA PRO A 113 5.68 9.38 -18.08
C PRO A 113 5.20 9.74 -19.49
N VAL A 114 4.40 10.80 -19.59
CA VAL A 114 4.41 11.63 -20.80
C VAL A 114 5.71 12.45 -20.74
#